data_AF-A0A1F6D0I3-F1
#
_entry.id   AF-A0A1F6D0I3-F1
#
_cell.length_a   1.000
_cell.length_b   1.000
_cell.length_c   1.000
_cell.angle_alpha   90.00
_cell.angle_beta   90.00
_cell.angle_gamma   90.00
#
_symmetry.space_group_name_H-M   'P 1'
#
loop_
_entity.id
_entity.type
_entity.pdbx_description
1 polymer ?
#
loop_
_entity_poly.entity_id
_entity_poly.type
_entity_poly.pdbx_seq_one_letter_code
_entity_poly.pdbx_strand_id
1 'polypeptide(L)'
;MQGEDFSKDPYKKQVYGTYALWKSLPSFLKGQPRVALEKFGIEEETMFELLSIKTQLDFSNKYDVDTGTLTDWNKRLEKDGLTNDLNAWARKLTPNVIFALYKNIIKSGRAHEVRAWFEIVEHN
;
A
#
# COMPACT_ATOMS: atom_id res chain seq x y z
N MET A 1 -11.30 -20.78 15.39
CA MET A 1 -10.90 -19.39 15.67
C MET A 1 -12.09 -18.50 15.40
N GLN A 2 -12.71 -17.96 16.45
CA GLN A 2 -13.74 -16.93 16.32
C GLN A 2 -13.04 -15.67 15.83
N GLY A 3 -13.50 -15.07 14.73
CA GLY A 3 -12.97 -13.78 14.28
C GLY A 3 -13.25 -12.73 15.35
N GLU A 4 -12.24 -11.93 15.70
CA GLU A 4 -12.43 -10.83 16.64
C GLU A 4 -13.54 -9.90 16.15
N ASP A 5 -14.53 -9.65 17.01
CA ASP A 5 -15.63 -8.74 16.72
C ASP A 5 -15.21 -7.30 17.06
N PHE A 6 -14.69 -6.60 16.05
CA PHE A 6 -14.30 -5.19 16.14
C PHE A 6 -15.48 -4.23 16.30
N SER A 7 -16.73 -4.70 16.31
CA SER A 7 -17.90 -3.83 16.54
C SER A 7 -17.95 -3.25 17.95
N LYS A 8 -17.31 -3.92 18.91
CA LYS A 8 -17.29 -3.54 20.33
C LYS A 8 -16.22 -2.51 20.69
N ASP A 9 -15.24 -2.30 19.80
CA ASP A 9 -14.14 -1.37 20.01
C ASP A 9 -13.84 -0.59 18.70
N PRO A 10 -14.44 0.60 18.55
CA PRO A 10 -14.21 1.46 17.39
C PRO A 10 -12.75 1.85 17.20
N TYR A 11 -11.99 2.02 18.29
CA TYR A 11 -10.57 2.35 18.21
C TYR A 11 -9.77 1.19 17.65
N LYS A 12 -9.98 -0.02 18.19
CA LYS A 12 -9.33 -1.23 17.66
C LYS A 12 -9.68 -1.50 16.19
N LYS A 13 -10.93 -1.21 15.79
CA LYS A 13 -11.35 -1.27 14.37
C LYS A 13 -10.56 -0.30 13.50
N GLN A 14 -10.40 0.94 13.95
CA GLN A 14 -9.64 1.97 13.25
C GLN A 14 -8.16 1.57 13.13
N VAL A 15 -7.54 1.13 14.23
CA VAL A 15 -6.13 0.71 14.25
C VAL A 15 -5.89 -0.51 13.35
N TYR A 16 -6.81 -1.48 13.34
CA TYR A 16 -6.75 -2.59 12.39
C TYR A 16 -6.80 -2.12 10.94
N GLY A 17 -7.68 -1.16 10.60
CA GLY A 17 -7.74 -0.56 9.27
C GLY A 17 -6.42 0.12 8.87
N THR A 18 -5.84 0.91 9.78
CA THR A 18 -4.53 1.55 9.58
C THR A 18 -3.41 0.52 9.40
N TYR A 19 -3.44 -0.58 10.16
CA TYR A 19 -2.48 -1.67 10.03
C TYR A 19 -2.59 -2.37 8.68
N ALA A 20 -3.81 -2.65 8.24
CA ALA A 20 -4.08 -3.25 6.94
C ALA A 20 -3.57 -2.37 5.79
N LEU A 21 -3.80 -1.04 5.88
CA LEU A 21 -3.26 -0.08 4.92
C LEU A 21 -1.74 -0.12 4.93
N TRP A 22 -1.10 0.00 6.09
CA TRP A 22 0.35 -0.08 6.21
C TRP A 22 0.93 -1.38 5.63
N LYS A 23 0.26 -2.52 5.81
CA LYS A 23 0.67 -3.81 5.24
C LYS A 23 0.56 -3.86 3.71
N SER A 24 -0.41 -3.15 3.12
CA SER A 24 -0.56 -3.05 1.67
C SER A 24 0.49 -2.15 0.99
N LEU A 25 1.11 -1.23 1.75
CA LEU A 25 2.12 -0.32 1.21
C LEU A 25 3.40 -1.07 0.83
N PRO A 26 4.01 -0.76 -0.33
CA PRO A 26 5.25 -1.36 -0.80
C PRO A 26 6.37 -1.20 0.22
N SER A 27 7.08 -2.28 0.49
CA SER A 27 8.18 -2.30 1.46
C SER A 27 9.27 -1.27 1.13
N PHE A 28 9.56 -1.04 -0.16
CA PHE A 28 10.60 -0.11 -0.58
C PHE A 28 10.27 1.37 -0.29
N LEU A 29 9.00 1.71 -0.08
CA LEU A 29 8.58 3.07 0.32
C LEU A 29 8.75 3.30 1.82
N LYS A 30 8.70 2.24 2.64
CA LYS A 30 8.77 2.38 4.10
C LYS A 30 10.15 2.84 4.53
N GLY A 31 10.18 3.89 5.36
CA GLY A 31 11.40 4.49 5.88
C GLY A 31 12.15 5.38 4.89
N GLN A 32 11.61 5.64 3.69
CA GLN A 32 12.21 6.57 2.75
C GLN A 32 12.07 8.03 3.24
N PRO A 33 13.01 8.93 2.90
CA PRO A 33 12.88 10.35 3.20
C PRO A 33 11.66 10.96 2.50
N ARG A 34 11.04 11.96 3.13
CA ARG A 34 9.86 12.68 2.58
C ARG A 34 10.06 13.13 1.13
N VAL A 35 11.20 13.77 0.84
CA VAL A 35 11.56 14.24 -0.51
C VAL A 35 11.59 13.12 -1.55
N ALA A 36 11.94 11.89 -1.15
CA ALA A 36 11.90 10.74 -2.05
C ALA A 36 10.47 10.25 -2.27
N LEU A 37 9.64 10.24 -1.22
CA LEU A 37 8.23 9.84 -1.28
C LEU A 37 7.38 10.81 -2.12
N GLU A 38 7.65 12.10 -2.02
CA GLU A 38 6.99 13.14 -2.84
C GLU A 38 7.20 12.90 -4.34
N LYS A 39 8.38 12.39 -4.75
CA LYS A 39 8.64 12.02 -6.15
C LYS A 39 7.79 10.85 -6.65
N PHE A 40 7.24 10.05 -5.73
CA PHE A 40 6.27 9.00 -6.05
C PHE A 40 4.82 9.49 -6.01
N GLY A 41 4.57 10.80 -5.82
CA GLY A 41 3.22 11.37 -5.77
C GLY A 41 2.52 11.16 -4.43
N ILE A 42 3.29 10.91 -3.35
CA ILE A 42 2.76 10.89 -1.99
C ILE A 42 2.80 12.31 -1.45
N GLU A 43 1.63 12.81 -1.04
CA GLU A 43 1.47 14.21 -0.59
C GLU A 43 0.80 14.30 0.79
N GLU A 44 0.10 13.24 1.21
CA GLU A 44 -0.70 13.26 2.45
C GLU A 44 0.17 13.05 3.69
N GLU A 45 0.02 13.92 4.69
CA GLU A 45 0.78 13.84 5.94
C GLU A 45 0.59 12.50 6.67
N THR A 46 -0.65 12.01 6.68
CA THR A 46 -1.00 10.70 7.24
C THR A 46 -0.24 9.57 6.54
N MET A 47 0.07 9.70 5.26
CA MET A 47 0.84 8.71 4.51
C MET A 47 2.34 8.77 4.85
N PHE A 48 2.90 9.97 5.02
CA PHE A 48 4.27 10.13 5.49
C PHE A 48 4.45 9.53 6.89
N GLU A 49 3.51 9.79 7.80
CA GLU A 49 3.52 9.19 9.13
C GLU A 49 3.44 7.66 9.08
N LEU A 50 2.60 7.11 8.20
CA LEU A 50 2.44 5.66 8.08
C LEU A 50 3.69 5.01 7.47
N LEU A 51 4.29 5.64 6.46
CA LEU A 51 5.51 5.18 5.81
C LEU A 51 6.75 5.36 6.68
N SER A 52 6.71 6.22 7.69
CA SER A 52 7.78 6.32 8.69
C SER A 52 7.93 5.04 9.53
N ILE A 53 6.86 4.24 9.64
CA ILE A 53 6.84 2.97 10.37
C ILE A 53 7.52 1.89 9.50
N LYS A 54 8.69 1.43 9.94
CA LYS A 54 9.51 0.49 9.17
C LYS A 54 9.15 -0.96 9.46
N THR A 55 8.88 -1.28 10.72
CA THR A 55 8.68 -2.66 11.17
C THR A 55 7.33 -2.85 11.88
N GLN A 56 6.90 -4.11 12.03
CA GLN A 56 5.72 -4.44 12.83
C GLN A 56 5.92 -4.07 14.31
N LEU A 57 7.15 -4.13 14.81
CA LEU A 57 7.47 -3.71 16.18
C LEU A 57 7.30 -2.20 16.33
N ASP A 58 7.73 -1.39 15.36
CA ASP A 58 7.49 0.05 15.37
C ASP A 58 5.98 0.38 15.35
N PHE A 59 5.21 -0.39 14.58
CA PHE A 59 3.75 -0.25 14.55
C PHE A 59 3.13 -0.59 15.91
N SER A 60 3.54 -1.73 16.50
CA SER A 60 3.12 -2.19 17.82
C SER A 60 3.37 -1.12 18.88
N ASN A 61 4.57 -0.54 18.89
CA ASN A 61 4.94 0.53 19.83
C ASN A 61 4.16 1.83 19.59
N LYS A 62 3.92 2.23 18.33
CA LYS A 62 3.22 3.49 18.01
C LYS A 62 1.74 3.45 18.36
N TYR A 63 1.09 2.29 18.21
CA TYR A 63 -0.36 2.14 18.40
C TYR A 63 -0.74 1.34 19.65
N ASP A 64 0.24 1.00 20.49
CA ASP A 64 0.05 0.19 21.71
C ASP A 64 -0.72 -1.12 21.45
N VAL A 65 -0.30 -1.85 20.40
CA VAL A 65 -0.91 -3.12 20.00
C VAL A 65 0.05 -4.25 20.25
N ASP A 66 -0.38 -5.25 21.01
CA ASP A 66 0.43 -6.44 21.27
C ASP A 66 0.84 -7.19 19.99
N THR A 67 2.06 -7.72 19.98
CA THR A 67 2.63 -8.44 18.83
C THR A 67 1.88 -9.74 18.50
N GLY A 68 1.28 -10.40 19.49
CA GLY A 68 0.39 -11.54 19.29
C GLY A 68 -0.88 -11.13 18.54
N THR A 69 -1.46 -9.97 18.90
CA THR A 69 -2.60 -9.40 18.18
C THR A 69 -2.26 -9.08 16.73
N LEU A 70 -1.09 -8.49 16.47
CA LEU A 70 -0.62 -8.23 15.09
C LEU A 70 -0.44 -9.54 14.30
N THR A 71 0.00 -10.61 14.95
CA THR A 71 0.15 -11.95 14.33
C THR A 71 -1.20 -12.49 13.87
N ASP A 72 -2.24 -12.36 14.71
CA ASP A 72 -3.59 -12.79 14.35
C ASP A 72 -4.21 -11.91 13.27
N TRP A 73 -3.93 -10.61 13.28
CA TRP A 73 -4.33 -9.70 12.21
C TRP A 73 -3.69 -10.06 10.86
N ASN A 74 -2.43 -10.50 10.82
CA ASN A 74 -1.80 -10.97 9.59
C ASN A 74 -2.54 -12.20 9.03
N LYS A 75 -2.82 -13.21 9.85
CA LYS A 75 -3.59 -14.40 9.43
C LYS A 75 -4.96 -14.01 8.88
N ARG A 76 -5.61 -13.02 9.49
CA ARG A 76 -6.88 -12.50 9.02
C ARG A 76 -6.75 -11.81 7.66
N LEU A 77 -5.77 -10.94 7.48
CA LEU A 77 -5.53 -10.25 6.20
C LEU A 77 -5.18 -11.23 5.07
N GLU A 78 -4.47 -12.31 5.38
CA GLU A 78 -4.19 -13.39 4.43
C GLU A 78 -5.46 -14.14 4.02
N LYS A 79 -6.36 -14.39 4.98
CA LYS A 79 -7.62 -15.08 4.73
C LYS A 79 -8.65 -14.24 3.98
N ASP A 80 -8.83 -12.99 4.41
CA ASP A 80 -9.87 -12.09 3.90
C ASP A 80 -9.42 -11.39 2.59
N GLY A 81 -8.10 -11.40 2.31
CA GLY A 81 -7.49 -10.63 1.23
C GLY A 81 -7.40 -9.14 1.56
N LEU A 82 -6.47 -8.43 0.91
CA LEU A 82 -6.44 -6.98 0.98
C LEU A 82 -7.60 -6.43 0.12
N THR A 83 -8.57 -5.77 0.76
CA THR A 83 -9.73 -5.18 0.07
C THR A 83 -9.33 -4.16 -1.01
N ASN A 84 -10.20 -3.94 -2.00
CA ASN A 84 -9.96 -3.02 -3.13
C ASN A 84 -9.61 -1.57 -2.69
N ASP A 85 -10.10 -1.12 -1.54
CA ASP A 85 -9.80 0.21 -1.00
C ASP A 85 -8.38 0.34 -0.43
N LEU A 86 -7.80 -0.76 0.06
CA LEU A 86 -6.44 -0.74 0.62
C LEU A 86 -5.39 -0.46 -0.46
N ASN A 87 -5.66 -0.80 -1.71
CA ASN A 87 -4.77 -0.49 -2.84
C ASN A 87 -5.15 0.81 -3.55
N ALA A 88 -6.08 1.62 -3.02
CA ALA A 88 -6.49 2.87 -3.65
C ALA A 88 -5.30 3.84 -3.80
N TRP A 89 -4.34 3.81 -2.88
CA TRP A 89 -3.09 4.59 -2.98
C TRP A 89 -2.30 4.25 -4.26
N ALA A 90 -2.35 2.99 -4.74
CA ALA A 90 -1.62 2.55 -5.93
C ALA A 90 -2.15 3.21 -7.21
N ARG A 91 -3.42 3.66 -7.24
CA ARG A 91 -3.97 4.41 -8.38
C ARG A 91 -3.24 5.73 -8.60
N LYS A 92 -2.71 6.35 -7.54
CA LYS A 92 -1.90 7.58 -7.67
C LYS A 92 -0.56 7.32 -8.35
N LEU A 93 -0.08 6.07 -8.35
CA LEU A 93 1.15 5.69 -9.06
C LEU A 93 0.93 5.43 -10.55
N THR A 94 -0.32 5.30 -11.00
CA THR A 94 -0.63 4.99 -12.40
C THR A 94 0.09 5.92 -13.39
N PRO A 95 0.10 7.27 -13.22
CA PRO A 95 0.83 8.14 -14.15
C PRO A 95 2.33 7.81 -14.26
N ASN A 96 2.98 7.46 -13.16
CA ASN A 96 4.39 7.07 -13.13
C ASN A 96 4.63 5.74 -13.87
N VAL A 97 3.72 4.78 -13.71
CA VAL A 97 3.76 3.50 -14.42
C VAL A 97 3.58 3.71 -15.92
N ILE A 98 2.59 4.51 -16.33
CA ILE A 98 2.36 4.86 -17.74
C ILE A 98 3.58 5.56 -18.35
N PHE A 99 4.18 6.50 -17.63
CA PHE A 99 5.39 7.19 -18.09
C PHE A 99 6.60 6.25 -18.22
N ALA A 100 6.78 5.32 -17.28
CA ALA A 100 7.83 4.31 -17.36
C ALA A 100 7.61 3.34 -18.53
N LEU A 101 6.36 2.93 -18.77
CA LEU A 101 5.97 2.12 -19.93
C LEU A 101 6.30 2.85 -21.24
N TYR A 102 5.88 4.12 -21.38
CA TYR A 102 6.20 4.96 -22.54
C TYR A 102 7.71 5.03 -22.79
N LYS A 103 8.50 5.34 -21.75
CA LYS A 103 9.97 5.39 -21.86
C LYS A 103 10.58 4.07 -22.33
N ASN A 104 10.09 2.95 -21.80
CA ASN A 104 10.60 1.63 -22.19
C ASN A 104 10.24 1.28 -23.63
N ILE A 105 9.03 1.61 -24.10
CA ILE A 105 8.63 1.43 -25.50
C ILE A 105 9.54 2.24 -26.43
N ILE A 106 9.78 3.52 -26.14
CA ILE A 106 10.67 4.37 -26.95
C ILE A 106 12.09 3.81 -26.99
N LYS A 107 12.57 3.27 -25.87
CA LYS A 107 13.93 2.72 -25.77
C LYS A 107 14.09 1.35 -26.43
N SER A 108 13.09 0.47 -26.27
CA SER A 108 13.23 -0.97 -26.53
C SER A 108 12.42 -1.45 -27.74
N GLY A 109 11.31 -0.78 -28.06
CA GLY A 109 10.39 -1.18 -29.12
C GLY A 109 9.76 -2.57 -28.94
N ARG A 110 9.75 -3.13 -27.72
CA ARG A 110 9.28 -4.51 -27.49
C ARG A 110 7.77 -4.63 -27.74
N ALA A 111 7.39 -5.60 -28.56
CA ALA A 111 6.01 -5.81 -28.98
C ALA A 111 5.00 -5.97 -27.82
N HIS A 112 5.38 -6.61 -26.71
CA HIS A 112 4.50 -6.77 -25.55
C HIS A 112 4.27 -5.45 -24.79
N GLU A 113 5.28 -4.57 -24.70
CA GLU A 113 5.15 -3.26 -24.08
C GLU A 113 4.28 -2.34 -24.96
N VAL A 114 4.49 -2.37 -26.28
CA VAL A 114 3.64 -1.65 -27.26
C VAL A 114 2.19 -2.12 -27.16
N ARG A 115 1.96 -3.44 -27.11
CA ARG A 115 0.61 -4.00 -26.95
C ARG A 115 -0.06 -3.54 -25.66
N ALA A 116 0.68 -3.56 -24.54
CA ALA A 116 0.17 -3.06 -23.26
C ALA A 116 -0.23 -1.57 -23.34
N TRP A 117 0.50 -0.74 -24.08
CA TRP A 117 0.10 0.65 -24.33
C TRP A 117 -1.24 0.74 -25.07
N PHE A 118 -1.40 0.02 -26.17
CA PHE A 118 -2.65 0.03 -26.92
C PHE A 118 -3.83 -0.43 -26.06
N GLU A 119 -3.66 -1.49 -25.26
CA GLU A 119 -4.70 -2.01 -24.38
C GLU A 119 -5.07 -1.03 -23.25
N ILE A 120 -4.11 -0.26 -22.73
CA ILE A 120 -4.35 0.65 -21.59
C ILE A 120 -4.82 2.03 -22.04
N VAL A 121 -4.25 2.58 -23.12
CA VAL A 121 -4.37 4.01 -23.48
C VAL A 121 -5.21 4.22 -24.74
N GLU A 122 -5.04 3.39 -25.76
CA GLU A 122 -5.70 3.60 -27.07
C GLU A 122 -7.06 2.89 -27.18
N HIS A 123 -7.28 1.85 -26.38
CA HIS A 123 -8.49 1.02 -26.41
C HIS A 123 -9.42 1.20 -25.19
N ASN A 124 -9.16 2.19 -24.33
CA ASN A 124 -10.09 2.68 -23.29
C ASN A 124 -10.73 3.99 -23.74
#